data_AF-A0A6F9BV40-F1
#
_entry.id   AF-A0A6F9BV40-F1
#
_cell.length_a   1.000
_cell.length_b   1.000
_cell.length_c   1.000
_cell.angle_alpha   90.00
_cell.angle_beta   90.00
_cell.angle_gamma   90.00
#
_symmetry.space_group_name_H-M   'P 1'
#
loop_
_entity.id
_entity.type
_entity.pdbx_description
1 polymer ?
#
loop_
_entity_poly.entity_id
_entity_poly.type
_entity_poly.pdbx_seq_one_letter_code
_entity_poly.pdbx_strand_id
1 'polypeptide(L)'
;MKTYLKLIKKQQKELNSIKKKHAKDRTIMQKCHCTQVDKMISQYDKEKLTQDKLLEKAIKKHGENNCLELKKETESKVEKLSTDHKAKVKDITAQHTKEWSEMINSHSSIEQDMKDIHVVQQCEHLKKLLNCFVVPSPLRQSKEMRANQAKTSMENSKAISQDKTIKNKAERERRVRELNSSNTKKFLEERKRLAMKHQKEMETQEKSQNEQLEKLDKFNEQVSNR
;
A
#
# COMPACT_ATOMS: atom_id res chain seq x y z
N MET A 1 -13.41 1.02 11.75
CA MET A 1 -12.78 -0.32 11.74
C MET A 1 -13.18 -1.19 10.54
N LYS A 2 -14.47 -1.39 10.21
CA LYS A 2 -14.91 -2.18 9.03
C LYS A 2 -14.27 -1.76 7.69
N THR A 3 -14.04 -0.46 7.49
CA THR A 3 -13.40 0.09 6.29
C THR A 3 -11.91 -0.27 6.19
N TYR A 4 -11.20 -0.33 7.31
CA TYR A 4 -9.79 -0.75 7.35
C TYR A 4 -9.63 -2.23 6.96
N LEU A 5 -10.50 -3.11 7.47
CA LEU A 5 -10.50 -4.52 7.09
C LEU A 5 -10.76 -4.73 5.58
N LYS A 6 -11.57 -3.87 4.95
CA LYS A 6 -11.76 -3.90 3.49
C LYS A 6 -10.49 -3.49 2.75
N LEU A 7 -9.76 -2.48 3.24
CA LEU A 7 -8.48 -2.06 2.68
C LEU A 7 -7.46 -3.20 2.73
N ILE A 8 -7.26 -3.83 3.89
CA ILE A 8 -6.35 -4.97 4.04
C ILE A 8 -6.71 -6.12 3.09
N LYS A 9 -8.01 -6.47 2.98
CA LYS A 9 -8.45 -7.50 2.04
C LYS A 9 -8.17 -7.15 0.58
N LYS A 10 -8.25 -5.86 0.20
CA LYS A 10 -7.91 -5.39 -1.15
C LYS A 10 -6.40 -5.54 -1.38
N GLN A 11 -5.57 -5.05 -0.46
CA GLN A 11 -4.11 -5.13 -0.53
C GLN A 11 -3.62 -6.58 -0.64
N GLN A 12 -4.23 -7.51 0.10
CA GLN A 12 -3.91 -8.94 -0.01
C GLN A 12 -4.21 -9.51 -1.40
N LYS A 13 -5.30 -9.09 -2.05
CA LYS A 13 -5.64 -9.53 -3.42
C LYS A 13 -4.64 -8.98 -4.44
N GLU A 14 -4.22 -7.74 -4.29
CA GLU A 14 -3.19 -7.11 -5.14
C GLU A 14 -1.87 -7.87 -5.05
N LEU A 15 -1.41 -8.17 -3.82
CA LEU A 15 -0.19 -8.96 -3.60
C LEU A 15 -0.28 -10.36 -4.25
N ASN A 16 -1.41 -11.04 -4.09
CA ASN A 16 -1.62 -12.36 -4.69
C ASN A 16 -1.62 -12.30 -6.23
N SER A 17 -2.17 -11.23 -6.81
CA SER A 17 -2.17 -11.01 -8.25
C SER A 17 -0.75 -10.85 -8.80
N ILE A 18 0.07 -10.02 -8.13
CA ILE A 18 1.48 -9.82 -8.50
C ILE A 18 2.26 -11.12 -8.37
N LYS A 19 2.12 -11.86 -7.26
CA LYS A 19 2.79 -13.16 -7.10
C LYS A 19 2.45 -14.14 -8.21
N LYS A 20 1.18 -14.16 -8.64
CA LYS A 20 0.73 -15.01 -9.76
C LYS A 20 1.34 -14.56 -11.08
N LYS A 21 1.46 -13.25 -11.31
CA LYS A 21 2.15 -12.70 -12.49
C LYS A 21 3.63 -13.08 -12.49
N HIS A 22 4.35 -12.83 -11.39
CA HIS A 22 5.78 -13.17 -11.25
C HIS A 22 6.05 -14.66 -11.46
N ALA A 23 5.15 -15.54 -10.99
CA ALA A 23 5.26 -16.98 -11.23
C ALA A 23 5.16 -17.33 -12.72
N LYS A 24 4.21 -16.71 -13.45
CA LYS A 24 4.07 -16.90 -14.90
C LYS A 24 5.29 -16.39 -15.67
N ASP A 25 5.77 -15.21 -15.34
CA ASP A 25 6.91 -14.58 -16.00
C ASP A 25 8.16 -15.44 -15.84
N ARG A 26 8.42 -15.97 -14.63
CA ARG A 26 9.49 -16.96 -14.38
C ARG A 26 9.34 -18.22 -15.22
N THR A 27 8.14 -18.80 -15.30
CA THR A 27 7.90 -20.00 -16.11
C THR A 27 8.11 -19.74 -17.60
N ILE A 28 7.67 -18.59 -18.11
CA ILE A 28 7.83 -18.22 -19.52
C ILE A 28 9.32 -18.06 -19.85
N MET A 29 10.07 -17.34 -19.02
CA MET A 29 11.50 -17.15 -19.22
C MET A 29 12.24 -18.49 -19.18
N GLN A 30 11.98 -19.34 -18.18
CA GLN A 30 12.60 -20.66 -18.09
C GLN A 30 12.35 -21.50 -19.35
N LYS A 31 11.11 -21.53 -19.85
CA LYS A 31 10.78 -22.25 -21.09
C LYS A 31 11.53 -21.69 -22.30
N CYS A 32 11.66 -20.37 -22.39
CA CYS A 32 12.40 -19.70 -23.46
C CYS A 32 13.89 -20.08 -23.42
N HIS A 33 14.52 -19.97 -22.24
CA HIS A 33 15.91 -20.33 -22.00
C HIS A 33 16.19 -21.80 -22.33
N CYS A 34 15.37 -22.74 -21.82
CA CYS A 34 15.49 -24.17 -22.16
C CYS A 34 15.39 -24.39 -23.68
N THR A 35 14.37 -23.83 -24.34
CA THR A 35 14.20 -23.98 -25.79
C THR A 35 15.39 -23.45 -26.58
N GLN A 36 16.01 -22.35 -26.14
CA GLN A 36 17.17 -21.78 -26.80
C GLN A 36 18.40 -22.68 -26.68
N VAL A 37 18.65 -23.23 -25.48
CA VAL A 37 19.75 -24.18 -25.24
C VAL A 37 19.52 -25.47 -26.04
N ASP A 38 18.32 -26.04 -26.02
CA ASP A 38 17.99 -27.28 -26.73
C ASP A 38 18.21 -27.14 -28.24
N LYS A 39 17.81 -26.00 -28.83
CA LYS A 39 18.05 -25.71 -30.25
C LYS A 39 19.54 -25.61 -30.57
N MET A 40 20.32 -24.99 -29.69
CA MET A 40 21.76 -24.83 -29.88
C MET A 40 22.49 -26.17 -29.80
N ILE A 41 22.12 -27.03 -28.84
CA ILE A 41 22.66 -28.39 -28.72
C ILE A 41 22.28 -29.22 -29.95
N SER A 42 21.00 -29.23 -30.31
CA SER A 42 20.52 -29.97 -31.49
C SER A 42 21.21 -29.54 -32.78
N GLN A 43 21.49 -28.26 -32.95
CA GLN A 43 22.21 -27.74 -34.11
C GLN A 43 23.66 -28.24 -34.14
N TYR A 44 24.36 -28.16 -33.01
CA TYR A 44 25.73 -28.66 -32.89
C TYR A 44 25.82 -30.17 -33.18
N ASP A 45 24.92 -30.97 -32.61
CA ASP A 45 24.88 -32.42 -32.84
C ASP A 45 24.62 -32.76 -34.32
N LYS A 46 23.74 -32.01 -34.99
CA LYS A 46 23.48 -32.18 -36.43
C LYS A 46 24.70 -31.84 -37.28
N GLU A 47 25.39 -30.74 -36.98
CA GLU A 47 26.59 -30.32 -37.72
C GLU A 47 27.71 -31.35 -37.54
N LYS A 48 27.96 -31.80 -36.32
CA LYS A 48 28.95 -32.84 -36.02
C LYS A 48 28.64 -34.14 -36.74
N LEU A 49 27.40 -34.64 -36.63
CA LEU A 49 26.96 -35.86 -37.32
C LEU A 49 27.12 -35.75 -38.84
N THR A 50 26.93 -34.56 -39.40
CA THR A 50 27.11 -34.32 -40.84
C THR A 50 28.57 -34.47 -41.25
N GLN A 51 29.51 -33.91 -40.46
CA GLN A 51 30.95 -34.09 -40.69
C GLN A 51 31.35 -35.57 -40.62
N ASP A 52 30.89 -36.29 -39.58
CA ASP A 52 31.18 -37.71 -39.40
C ASP A 52 30.67 -38.55 -40.59
N LYS A 53 29.44 -38.30 -41.05
CA LYS A 53 28.86 -39.00 -42.21
C LYS A 53 29.60 -38.70 -43.52
N LEU A 54 30.10 -37.47 -43.70
CA LEU A 54 30.88 -37.12 -44.90
C LEU A 54 32.21 -37.88 -44.91
N LEU A 55 32.88 -37.97 -43.77
CA LEU A 55 34.12 -38.72 -43.62
C LEU A 55 33.89 -40.23 -43.85
N GLU A 56 32.86 -40.82 -43.23
CA GLU A 56 32.52 -42.24 -43.44
C GLU A 56 32.28 -42.58 -44.92
N LYS A 57 31.57 -41.71 -45.66
CA LYS A 57 31.32 -41.90 -47.09
C LYS A 57 32.61 -41.83 -47.90
N ALA A 58 33.51 -40.92 -47.58
CA ALA A 58 34.79 -40.80 -48.27
C ALA A 58 35.67 -42.04 -48.03
N ILE A 59 35.76 -42.50 -46.77
CA ILE A 59 36.50 -43.72 -46.40
C ILE A 59 35.95 -44.94 -47.15
N LYS A 60 34.62 -45.10 -47.21
CA LYS A 60 33.98 -46.20 -47.94
C LYS A 60 34.29 -46.19 -49.45
N LYS A 61 34.46 -45.01 -50.05
CA LYS A 61 34.66 -44.85 -51.50
C LYS A 61 36.12 -44.99 -51.93
N HIS A 62 37.05 -44.48 -51.13
CA HIS A 62 38.46 -44.34 -51.54
C HIS A 62 39.42 -45.24 -50.74
N GLY A 63 38.93 -45.89 -49.67
CA GLY A 63 39.73 -46.70 -48.76
C GLY A 63 40.42 -45.86 -47.69
N GLU A 64 40.55 -46.42 -46.48
CA GLU A 64 40.98 -45.68 -45.29
C GLU A 64 42.38 -45.05 -45.43
N ASN A 65 43.34 -45.78 -46.01
CA ASN A 65 44.70 -45.31 -46.22
C ASN A 65 44.79 -44.08 -47.14
N ASN A 66 43.87 -43.95 -48.10
CA ASN A 66 43.84 -42.81 -49.04
C ASN A 66 43.11 -41.59 -48.46
N CYS A 67 42.47 -41.71 -47.29
CA CYS A 67 41.69 -40.64 -46.65
C CYS A 67 42.34 -40.07 -45.38
N LEU A 68 43.61 -40.37 -45.09
CA LEU A 68 44.30 -39.91 -43.88
C LEU A 68 44.29 -38.37 -43.73
N GLU A 69 44.53 -37.64 -44.82
CA GLU A 69 44.54 -36.18 -44.80
C GLU A 69 43.13 -35.61 -44.59
N LEU A 70 42.12 -36.19 -45.26
CA LEU A 70 40.71 -35.84 -45.09
C LEU A 70 40.20 -36.11 -43.66
N LYS A 71 40.70 -37.19 -43.03
CA LYS A 71 40.40 -37.54 -41.64
C LYS A 71 40.93 -36.46 -40.69
N LYS A 72 42.21 -36.07 -40.84
CA LYS A 72 42.80 -34.96 -40.05
C LYS A 72 42.06 -33.64 -40.25
N GLU A 73 41.68 -33.32 -41.49
CA GLU A 73 40.92 -32.11 -41.79
C GLU A 73 39.52 -32.13 -41.12
N THR A 74 38.84 -33.28 -41.16
CA THR A 74 37.54 -33.46 -40.52
C THR A 74 37.65 -33.37 -39.00
N GLU A 75 38.66 -34.00 -38.39
CA GLU A 75 38.94 -33.90 -36.95
C GLU A 75 39.15 -32.43 -36.53
N SER A 76 39.95 -31.68 -37.29
CA SER A 76 40.18 -30.24 -37.02
C SER A 76 38.89 -29.42 -37.15
N LYS A 77 38.03 -29.71 -38.15
CA LYS A 77 36.72 -29.06 -38.29
C LYS A 77 35.80 -29.37 -37.10
N VAL A 78 35.75 -30.61 -36.64
CA VAL A 78 34.95 -31.03 -35.48
C VAL A 78 35.48 -30.38 -34.19
N GLU A 79 36.79 -30.29 -34.02
CA GLU A 79 37.42 -29.62 -32.87
C GLU A 79 37.07 -28.12 -32.85
N LYS A 80 37.14 -27.45 -34.00
CA LYS A 80 36.70 -26.06 -34.13
C LYS A 80 35.23 -25.89 -33.81
N LEU A 81 34.36 -26.74 -34.37
CA LEU A 81 32.91 -26.74 -34.06
C LEU A 81 32.64 -26.91 -32.56
N SER A 82 33.36 -27.81 -31.90
CA SER A 82 33.25 -28.04 -30.45
C SER A 82 33.70 -26.81 -29.64
N THR A 83 34.80 -26.17 -30.06
CA THR A 83 35.33 -24.96 -29.42
C THR A 83 34.36 -23.78 -29.57
N ASP A 84 33.84 -23.58 -30.78
CA ASP A 84 32.86 -22.53 -31.08
C ASP A 84 31.55 -22.77 -30.33
N HIS A 85 31.06 -24.01 -30.27
CA HIS A 85 29.87 -24.36 -29.50
C HIS A 85 30.06 -24.10 -28.00
N LYS A 86 31.21 -24.49 -27.44
CA LYS A 86 31.55 -24.23 -26.03
C LYS A 86 31.56 -22.74 -25.71
N ALA A 87 32.11 -21.91 -26.60
CA ALA A 87 32.08 -20.46 -26.45
C ALA A 87 30.63 -19.92 -26.46
N LYS A 88 29.82 -20.33 -27.44
CA LYS A 88 28.40 -19.94 -27.53
C LYS A 88 27.59 -20.36 -26.30
N VAL A 89 27.82 -21.57 -25.76
CA VAL A 89 27.18 -22.05 -24.53
C VAL A 89 27.54 -21.15 -23.34
N LYS A 90 28.82 -20.78 -23.21
CA LYS A 90 29.29 -19.90 -22.13
C LYS A 90 28.60 -18.53 -22.22
N ASP A 91 28.55 -17.95 -23.41
CA ASP A 91 27.93 -16.65 -23.64
C ASP A 91 26.42 -16.67 -23.35
N ILE A 92 25.72 -17.70 -23.82
CA ILE A 92 24.27 -17.83 -23.57
C ILE A 92 23.98 -18.09 -22.09
N THR A 93 24.82 -18.86 -21.40
CA THR A 93 24.68 -19.09 -19.96
C THR A 93 24.85 -17.78 -19.19
N ALA A 94 25.84 -16.96 -19.56
CA ALA A 94 26.05 -15.65 -18.96
C ALA A 94 24.85 -14.71 -19.23
N GLN A 95 24.34 -14.71 -20.45
CA GLN A 95 23.17 -13.92 -20.83
C GLN A 95 21.90 -14.36 -20.08
N HIS A 96 21.62 -15.67 -20.01
CA HIS A 96 20.48 -16.21 -19.26
C HIS A 96 20.57 -15.88 -17.78
N THR A 97 21.77 -15.96 -17.19
CA THR A 97 22.01 -15.56 -15.80
C THR A 97 21.66 -14.08 -15.60
N LYS A 98 22.12 -13.21 -16.51
CA LYS A 98 21.83 -11.77 -16.44
C LYS A 98 20.34 -11.47 -16.56
N GLU A 99 19.66 -12.01 -17.57
CA GLU A 99 18.22 -11.82 -17.79
C GLU A 99 17.39 -12.29 -16.59
N TRP A 100 17.77 -13.44 -16.02
CA TRP A 100 17.11 -13.96 -14.83
C TRP A 100 17.30 -13.05 -13.63
N SER A 101 18.54 -12.62 -13.36
CA SER A 101 18.85 -11.68 -12.26
C SER A 101 18.10 -10.36 -12.42
N GLU A 102 18.08 -9.78 -13.62
CA GLU A 102 17.35 -8.53 -13.90
C GLU A 102 15.84 -8.67 -13.67
N MET A 103 15.23 -9.76 -14.13
CA MET A 103 13.82 -10.05 -13.88
C MET A 103 13.53 -10.23 -12.39
N ILE A 104 14.35 -10.99 -11.66
CA ILE A 104 14.16 -11.20 -10.21
C ILE A 104 14.31 -9.88 -9.44
N ASN A 105 15.30 -9.06 -9.79
CA ASN A 105 15.50 -7.75 -9.17
C ASN A 105 14.31 -6.81 -9.44
N SER A 106 13.81 -6.79 -10.68
CA SER A 106 12.62 -6.04 -11.06
C SER A 106 11.38 -6.50 -10.29
N HIS A 107 11.14 -7.82 -10.21
CA HIS A 107 10.06 -8.38 -9.39
C HIS A 107 10.18 -7.97 -7.91
N SER A 108 11.40 -8.00 -7.36
CA SER A 108 11.66 -7.59 -5.98
C SER A 108 11.34 -6.12 -5.76
N SER A 109 11.77 -5.24 -6.67
CA SER A 109 11.48 -3.80 -6.62
C SER A 109 9.97 -3.54 -6.65
N ILE A 110 9.26 -4.15 -7.60
CA ILE A 110 7.80 -4.00 -7.75
C ILE A 110 7.07 -4.47 -6.48
N GLU A 111 7.50 -5.59 -5.88
CA GLU A 111 6.93 -6.08 -4.63
C GLU A 111 7.19 -5.13 -3.46
N GLN A 112 8.37 -4.51 -3.41
CA GLN A 112 8.72 -3.55 -2.36
C GLN A 112 7.91 -2.26 -2.50
N ASP A 113 7.89 -1.66 -3.70
CA ASP A 113 7.14 -0.43 -3.97
C ASP A 113 5.65 -0.59 -3.62
N MET A 114 5.05 -1.75 -3.94
CA MET A 114 3.68 -2.04 -3.57
C MET A 114 3.48 -2.11 -2.04
N LYS A 115 4.39 -2.74 -1.30
CA LYS A 115 4.31 -2.81 0.17
C LYS A 115 4.43 -1.41 0.77
N ASP A 116 5.31 -0.57 0.27
CA ASP A 116 5.50 0.79 0.77
C ASP A 116 4.23 1.63 0.55
N ILE A 117 3.64 1.53 -0.63
CA ILE A 117 2.32 2.13 -0.93
C ILE A 117 1.25 1.60 0.04
N HIS A 118 1.23 0.30 0.30
CA HIS A 118 0.24 -0.31 1.20
C HIS A 118 0.38 0.19 2.63
N VAL A 119 1.61 0.36 3.14
CA VAL A 119 1.88 0.92 4.47
C VAL A 119 1.38 2.36 4.56
N VAL A 120 1.72 3.21 3.59
CA VAL A 120 1.26 4.61 3.56
C VAL A 120 -0.27 4.68 3.58
N GLN A 121 -0.95 3.90 2.74
CA GLN A 121 -2.42 3.83 2.71
C GLN A 121 -3.01 3.37 4.05
N GLN A 122 -2.40 2.38 4.71
CA GLN A 122 -2.85 1.91 6.02
C GLN A 122 -2.70 3.02 7.06
N CYS A 123 -1.56 3.70 7.10
CA CYS A 123 -1.31 4.81 8.03
C CYS A 123 -2.31 5.96 7.83
N GLU A 124 -2.51 6.42 6.59
CA GLU A 124 -3.48 7.47 6.29
C GLU A 124 -4.91 7.08 6.69
N HIS A 125 -5.30 5.83 6.43
CA HIS A 125 -6.64 5.35 6.76
C HIS A 125 -6.84 5.26 8.27
N LEU A 126 -5.83 4.81 9.02
CA LEU A 126 -5.87 4.80 10.48
C LEU A 126 -5.93 6.22 11.05
N LYS A 127 -5.13 7.17 10.54
CA LYS A 127 -5.18 8.60 10.92
C LYS A 127 -6.60 9.18 10.71
N LYS A 128 -7.24 8.89 9.57
CA LYS A 128 -8.63 9.31 9.29
C LYS A 128 -9.65 8.69 10.26
N LEU A 129 -9.50 7.41 10.57
CA LEU A 129 -10.39 6.75 11.52
C LEU A 129 -10.26 7.37 12.90
N LEU A 130 -9.04 7.62 13.38
CA LEU A 130 -8.78 8.24 14.67
C LEU A 130 -9.45 9.61 14.78
N ASN A 131 -9.32 10.47 13.76
CA ASN A 131 -9.94 11.79 13.75
C ASN A 131 -11.47 11.73 13.77
N CYS A 132 -12.08 10.72 13.17
CA CYS A 132 -13.54 10.58 13.12
C CYS A 132 -14.13 10.13 14.46
N PHE A 133 -13.39 9.36 15.27
CA PHE A 133 -13.78 9.00 16.64
C PHE A 133 -13.63 10.16 17.64
N VAL A 134 -12.83 11.16 17.29
CA VAL A 134 -12.39 12.22 18.21
C VAL A 134 -13.33 13.42 18.22
N VAL A 135 -14.19 13.65 17.24
CA VAL A 135 -15.08 14.83 17.26
C VAL A 135 -16.48 14.47 17.80
N PRO A 136 -16.77 14.59 19.11
CA PRO A 136 -18.15 14.70 19.57
C PRO A 136 -18.73 16.00 19.00
N SER A 137 -19.82 15.90 18.23
CA SER A 137 -20.40 17.04 17.51
C SER A 137 -20.70 18.23 18.45
N PRO A 138 -19.94 19.34 18.39
CA PRO A 138 -20.16 20.54 19.23
C PRO A 138 -21.55 21.15 18.97
N LEU A 139 -22.07 20.88 17.76
CA LEU A 139 -23.40 21.27 17.30
C LEU A 139 -24.52 20.64 18.13
N ARG A 140 -24.35 19.42 18.67
CA ARG A 140 -25.39 18.78 19.51
C ARG A 140 -25.53 19.47 20.86
N GLN A 141 -24.42 19.67 21.57
CA GLN A 141 -24.42 20.32 22.88
C GLN A 141 -24.87 21.78 22.81
N SER A 142 -24.49 22.52 21.76
CA SER A 142 -24.95 23.90 21.58
C SER A 142 -26.46 24.00 21.27
N LYS A 143 -27.04 23.01 20.58
CA LYS A 143 -28.49 22.99 20.31
C LYS A 143 -29.30 22.69 21.57
N GLU A 144 -28.85 21.73 22.37
CA GLU A 144 -29.48 21.36 23.63
C GLU A 144 -29.46 22.51 24.65
N MET A 145 -28.31 23.19 24.81
CA MET A 145 -28.20 24.35 25.69
C MET A 145 -29.16 25.48 25.29
N ARG A 146 -29.29 25.81 23.99
CA ARG A 146 -30.26 26.81 23.53
C ARG A 146 -31.71 26.42 23.82
N ALA A 147 -32.06 25.14 23.65
CA ALA A 147 -33.39 24.63 23.96
C ALA A 147 -33.70 24.76 25.46
N ASN A 148 -32.72 24.46 26.33
CA ASN A 148 -32.86 24.60 27.78
C ASN A 148 -33.02 26.06 28.20
N GLN A 149 -32.26 26.99 27.60
CA GLN A 149 -32.40 28.44 27.86
C GLN A 149 -33.80 28.96 27.48
N ALA A 150 -34.32 28.55 26.32
CA ALA A 150 -35.67 28.91 25.89
C ALA A 150 -36.74 28.34 26.85
N LYS A 151 -36.60 27.08 27.28
CA LYS A 151 -37.51 26.44 28.24
C LYS A 151 -37.53 27.17 29.59
N THR A 152 -36.36 27.45 30.16
CA THR A 152 -36.25 28.20 31.43
C THR A 152 -36.82 29.61 31.32
N SER A 153 -36.62 30.31 30.20
CA SER A 153 -37.21 31.64 29.97
C SER A 153 -38.74 31.59 29.95
N MET A 154 -39.32 30.60 29.26
CA MET A 154 -40.78 30.40 29.24
C MET A 154 -41.34 30.04 30.62
N GLU A 155 -40.69 29.14 31.36
CA GLU A 155 -41.09 28.74 32.72
C GLU A 155 -41.04 29.91 33.69
N ASN A 156 -39.99 30.72 33.65
CA ASN A 156 -39.86 31.90 34.51
C ASN A 156 -40.92 32.97 34.19
N SER A 157 -41.27 33.16 32.90
CA SER A 157 -42.34 34.07 32.50
C SER A 157 -43.73 33.58 32.97
N LYS A 158 -43.96 32.26 32.96
CA LYS A 158 -45.18 31.65 33.52
C LYS A 158 -45.26 31.84 35.03
N ALA A 159 -44.14 31.65 35.73
CA ALA A 159 -44.06 31.82 37.18
C ALA A 159 -44.41 33.26 37.62
N ILE A 160 -43.89 34.28 36.94
CA ILE A 160 -44.25 35.69 37.22
C ILE A 160 -45.74 35.96 36.95
N SER A 161 -46.31 35.33 35.91
CA SER A 161 -47.72 35.55 35.57
C SER A 161 -48.69 34.91 36.56
N GLN A 162 -48.29 33.79 37.17
CA GLN A 162 -49.06 33.04 38.16
C GLN A 162 -48.82 33.51 39.60
N ASP A 163 -47.86 34.41 39.81
CA ASP A 163 -47.51 34.94 41.12
C ASP A 163 -48.61 35.87 41.64
N LYS A 164 -49.37 35.37 42.61
CA LYS A 164 -50.46 36.10 43.27
C LYS A 164 -49.98 37.22 44.19
N THR A 165 -48.69 37.27 44.51
CA THR A 165 -48.11 38.31 45.39
C THR A 165 -47.87 39.62 44.65
N ILE A 166 -47.86 39.61 43.32
CA ILE A 166 -47.71 40.79 42.46
C ILE A 166 -49.05 41.51 42.34
N LYS A 167 -49.15 42.68 42.96
CA LYS A 167 -50.44 43.36 43.15
C LYS A 167 -50.83 44.29 42.01
N ASN A 168 -49.86 44.71 41.18
CA ASN A 168 -50.13 45.68 40.11
C ASN A 168 -49.26 45.46 38.85
N LYS A 169 -49.66 46.09 37.74
CA LYS A 169 -49.01 45.98 36.43
C LYS A 169 -47.56 46.51 36.45
N ALA A 170 -47.32 47.62 37.13
CA ALA A 170 -45.99 48.24 37.20
C ALA A 170 -44.96 47.34 37.92
N GLU A 171 -45.38 46.68 39.01
CA GLU A 171 -44.58 45.71 39.74
C GLU A 171 -44.30 44.47 38.89
N ARG A 172 -45.30 43.98 38.14
CA ARG A 172 -45.11 42.87 37.19
C ARG A 172 -44.08 43.23 36.12
N GLU A 173 -44.22 44.39 35.48
CA GLU A 173 -43.28 44.86 34.46
C GLU A 173 -41.86 45.07 35.01
N ARG A 174 -41.74 45.54 36.26
CA ARG A 174 -40.45 45.63 36.94
C ARG A 174 -39.84 44.25 37.16
N ARG A 175 -40.59 43.28 37.70
CA ARG A 175 -40.12 41.90 37.93
C ARG A 175 -39.73 41.20 36.63
N VAL A 176 -40.48 41.40 35.54
CA VAL A 176 -40.12 40.88 34.22
C VAL A 176 -38.80 41.48 33.73
N ARG A 177 -38.58 42.79 33.90
CA ARG A 177 -37.31 43.44 33.52
C ARG A 177 -36.13 42.93 34.33
N GLU A 178 -36.28 42.81 35.65
CA GLU A 178 -35.24 42.27 36.54
C GLU A 178 -34.92 40.80 36.19
N LEU A 179 -35.94 39.98 35.94
CA LEU A 179 -35.78 38.59 35.52
C LEU A 179 -35.08 38.47 34.17
N ASN A 180 -35.47 39.26 33.17
CA ASN A 180 -34.85 39.23 31.85
C ASN A 180 -33.38 39.64 31.89
N SER A 181 -33.05 40.65 32.71
CA SER A 181 -31.66 41.05 32.95
C SER A 181 -30.85 39.93 33.59
N SER A 182 -31.40 39.29 34.64
CA SER A 182 -30.78 38.14 35.31
C SER A 182 -30.57 36.94 34.38
N ASN A 183 -31.60 36.56 33.61
CA ASN A 183 -31.54 35.45 32.66
C ASN A 183 -30.50 35.71 31.57
N THR A 184 -30.44 36.93 31.02
CA THR A 184 -29.47 37.30 29.99
C THR A 184 -28.04 37.12 30.49
N LYS A 185 -27.75 37.58 31.71
CA LYS A 185 -26.43 37.39 32.33
C LYS A 185 -26.10 35.91 32.50
N LYS A 186 -27.03 35.13 33.06
CA LYS A 186 -26.86 33.68 33.28
C LYS A 186 -26.61 32.91 31.98
N PHE A 187 -27.35 33.22 30.91
CA PHE A 187 -27.20 32.56 29.61
C PHE A 187 -25.88 32.90 28.92
N LEU A 188 -25.39 34.14 29.07
CA LEU A 188 -24.08 34.54 28.56
C LEU A 188 -22.95 33.83 29.30
N GLU A 189 -23.02 33.74 30.63
CA GLU A 189 -22.04 33.01 31.44
C GLU A 189 -22.03 31.51 31.11
N GLU A 190 -23.20 30.90 30.93
CA GLU A 190 -23.33 29.50 30.53
C GLU A 190 -22.74 29.23 29.14
N ARG A 191 -23.01 30.11 28.16
CA ARG A 191 -22.39 30.04 26.82
C ARG A 191 -20.87 30.16 26.89
N LYS A 192 -20.36 31.10 27.69
CA LYS A 192 -18.91 31.30 27.89
C LYS A 192 -18.27 30.07 28.53
N ARG A 193 -18.91 29.51 29.56
CA ARG A 193 -18.44 28.29 30.24
C ARG A 193 -18.44 27.08 29.30
N LEU A 194 -19.49 26.91 28.48
CA LEU A 194 -19.56 25.83 27.51
C LEU A 194 -18.48 25.97 26.42
N ALA A 195 -18.26 27.19 25.93
CA ALA A 195 -17.19 27.47 24.97
C ALA A 195 -15.79 27.17 25.55
N MET A 196 -15.50 27.62 26.78
CA MET A 196 -14.23 27.32 27.45
C MET A 196 -14.06 25.83 27.75
N LYS A 197 -15.14 25.13 28.13
CA LYS A 197 -15.12 23.68 28.33
C LYS A 197 -14.78 22.96 27.03
N HIS A 198 -15.46 23.33 25.94
CA HIS A 198 -15.22 22.74 24.62
C HIS A 198 -13.79 23.01 24.14
N GLN A 199 -13.29 24.24 24.33
CA GLN A 199 -11.91 24.61 24.02
C GLN A 199 -10.89 23.74 24.78
N LYS A 200 -11.08 23.55 26.09
CA LYS A 200 -10.20 22.68 26.90
C LYS A 200 -10.28 21.21 26.51
N GLU A 201 -11.48 20.72 26.19
CA GLU A 201 -11.68 19.36 25.70
C GLU A 201 -10.94 19.17 24.36
N MET A 202 -11.08 20.13 23.43
CA MET A 202 -10.35 20.15 22.17
C MET A 202 -8.83 20.15 22.38
N GLU A 203 -8.29 21.02 23.22
CA GLU A 203 -6.84 21.10 23.51
C GLU A 203 -6.29 19.81 24.13
N THR A 204 -7.00 19.25 25.12
CA THR A 204 -6.61 17.98 25.76
C THR A 204 -6.61 16.85 24.74
N GLN A 205 -7.59 16.86 23.84
CA GLN A 205 -7.77 15.84 22.85
C GLN A 205 -6.77 15.96 21.69
N GLU A 206 -6.46 17.17 21.24
CA GLU A 206 -5.39 17.46 20.28
C GLU A 206 -4.03 17.03 20.81
N LYS A 207 -3.75 17.29 22.09
CA LYS A 207 -2.55 16.79 22.75
C LYS A 207 -2.48 15.25 22.72
N SER A 208 -3.57 14.58 23.07
CA SER A 208 -3.63 13.11 23.02
C SER A 208 -3.48 12.58 21.59
N GLN A 209 -4.04 13.25 20.58
CA GLN A 209 -3.87 12.89 19.18
C GLN A 209 -2.42 13.05 18.73
N ASN A 210 -1.77 14.16 19.07
CA ASN A 210 -0.36 14.39 18.75
C ASN A 210 0.54 13.32 19.39
N GLU A 211 0.28 12.94 20.65
CA GLU A 211 1.00 11.85 21.30
C GLU A 211 0.77 10.50 20.61
N GLN A 212 -0.44 10.21 20.12
CA GLN A 212 -0.71 8.99 19.36
C GLN A 212 -0.06 9.00 17.97
N LEU A 213 -0.05 10.15 17.29
CA LEU A 213 0.65 10.33 16.02
C LEU A 213 2.16 10.15 16.19
N GLU A 214 2.75 10.75 17.22
CA GLU A 214 4.19 10.62 17.50
C GLU A 214 4.55 9.15 17.81
N LYS A 215 3.71 8.42 18.54
CA LYS A 215 3.89 6.98 18.77
C LYS A 215 3.79 6.18 17.47
N LEU A 216 2.85 6.52 16.59
CA LEU A 216 2.68 5.87 15.30
C LEU A 216 3.86 6.14 14.37
N ASP A 217 4.34 7.38 14.30
CA ASP A 217 5.48 7.76 13.48
C ASP A 217 6.77 7.08 13.99
N LYS A 218 6.99 7.02 15.32
CA LYS A 218 8.09 6.22 15.92
C LYS A 218 7.99 4.74 15.59
N PHE A 219 6.79 4.16 15.60
CA PHE A 219 6.59 2.76 15.22
C PHE A 219 6.90 2.53 13.74
N ASN A 220 6.47 3.44 12.87
CA ASN A 220 6.77 3.38 11.43
C ASN A 220 8.26 3.51 11.15
N GLU A 221 8.99 4.41 11.83
CA GLU A 221 10.45 4.52 11.72
C GLU A 221 11.14 3.21 12.13
N GLN A 222 10.68 2.56 13.21
CA GLN A 222 11.23 1.27 13.64
C GLN A 222 10.97 0.14 12.63
N VAL A 223 9.83 0.17 11.95
CA VAL A 223 9.50 -0.81 10.89
C VAL A 223 10.28 -0.51 9.60
N SER A 224 10.52 0.76 9.28
CA SER A 224 11.27 1.17 8.08
C SER A 224 12.78 0.95 8.19
N ASN A 225 13.32 0.88 9.42
CA ASN A 225 14.74 0.63 9.70
C ASN A 225 15.09 -0.88 9.90
N ARG A 226 14.15 -1.79 9.64
CA ARG A 226 14.34 -3.24 9.66
C ARG A 226 14.29 -3.82 8.25
#